data_AF-A0A7K1K386-F1
#
_entry.id   AF-A0A7K1K386-F1
#
_cell.length_a   1.000
_cell.length_b   1.000
_cell.length_c   1.000
_cell.angle_alpha   90.00
_cell.angle_beta   90.00
_cell.angle_gamma   90.00
#
_symmetry.space_group_name_H-M   'P 1'
#
loop_
_entity.id
_entity.type
_entity.pdbx_description
1 polymer ?
#
loop_
_entity_poly.entity_id
_entity_poly.type
_entity_poly.pdbx_seq_one_letter_code
_entity_poly.pdbx_strand_id
1 'polypeptide(L)'
;MQRWLAVGLAVALVWPAAACVSDHSGDVEAIGQEVRALPGVSETHLEHSESVGLGNSMKLGVTLAPSVTEVQAGDIGRTFAAHFNGEDLGDPVVDFTVHYPPSESVASFHFEAEHNLPTNGAADLDERLEAWMKMVKSPTVQSVSMYQTESGSTKHELSITVQMRPGTPDEARELQRDYPVLAQGDWCIKPGYCPPA
;
A
#
# COMPACT_ATOMS: atom_id res chain seq x y z
N MET A 1 -36.35 24.17 68.58
CA MET A 1 -36.57 23.02 67.67
C MET A 1 -35.60 23.14 66.51
N GLN A 2 -34.64 22.23 66.45
CA GLN A 2 -33.47 22.28 65.58
C GLN A 2 -33.76 21.49 64.30
N ARG A 3 -33.86 22.16 63.15
CA ARG A 3 -34.07 21.51 61.84
C ARG A 3 -32.70 21.29 61.20
N TRP A 4 -32.30 20.02 61.15
CA TRP A 4 -31.10 19.55 60.47
C TRP A 4 -31.36 19.59 58.96
N LEU A 5 -30.54 20.34 58.22
CA LEU A 5 -30.50 20.31 56.76
C LEU A 5 -29.55 19.18 56.34
N ALA A 6 -30.12 18.07 55.90
CA ALA A 6 -29.37 17.01 55.24
C ALA A 6 -28.94 17.50 53.85
N VAL A 7 -27.64 17.76 53.70
CA VAL A 7 -27.01 18.03 52.41
C VAL A 7 -26.87 16.67 51.70
N GLY A 8 -27.74 16.42 50.71
CA GLY A 8 -27.66 15.26 49.85
C GLY A 8 -26.45 15.38 48.92
N LEU A 9 -25.48 14.48 49.09
CA LEU A 9 -24.32 14.36 48.20
C LEU A 9 -24.78 13.74 46.87
N ALA A 10 -24.90 14.55 45.82
CA ALA A 10 -25.12 14.05 44.48
C ALA A 10 -23.82 13.42 43.97
N VAL A 11 -23.74 12.09 44.00
CA VAL A 11 -22.67 11.34 43.34
C VAL A 11 -22.93 11.42 41.84
N ALA A 12 -22.29 12.37 41.17
CA ALA A 12 -22.21 12.40 39.72
C ALA A 12 -21.38 11.19 39.28
N LEU A 13 -22.06 10.15 38.78
CA LEU A 13 -21.43 9.05 38.05
C LEU A 13 -20.87 9.63 36.76
N VAL A 14 -19.60 10.06 36.81
CA VAL A 14 -18.80 10.31 35.63
C VAL A 14 -18.52 8.93 35.03
N TRP A 15 -19.33 8.52 34.06
CA TRP A 15 -18.89 7.46 33.15
C TRP A 15 -17.65 8.02 32.44
N PRO A 16 -16.45 7.41 32.61
CA PRO A 16 -15.44 7.63 31.61
C PRO A 16 -16.07 7.12 30.31
N ALA A 17 -16.32 8.02 29.37
CA ALA A 17 -16.43 7.61 27.98
C ALA A 17 -15.07 6.98 27.66
N ALA A 18 -14.97 5.67 27.85
CA ALA A 18 -14.01 4.89 27.12
C ALA A 18 -14.32 5.24 25.67
N ALA A 19 -13.47 6.05 25.05
CA ALA A 19 -13.46 6.15 23.61
C ALA A 19 -13.34 4.71 23.13
N CYS A 20 -14.44 4.16 22.60
CA CYS A 20 -14.40 2.88 21.93
C CYS A 20 -13.46 3.10 20.76
N VAL A 21 -12.20 2.71 20.93
CA VAL A 21 -11.32 2.48 19.79
C VAL A 21 -11.99 1.32 19.07
N SER A 22 -12.54 1.60 17.89
CA SER A 22 -13.04 0.54 17.01
C SER A 22 -11.85 -0.36 16.70
N ASP A 23 -11.92 -1.61 17.13
CA ASP A 23 -10.88 -2.60 16.87
C ASP A 23 -11.01 -3.06 15.42
N HIS A 24 -10.11 -2.60 14.55
CA HIS A 24 -10.11 -2.93 13.13
C HIS A 24 -9.17 -4.10 12.79
N SER A 25 -8.63 -4.79 13.81
CA SER A 25 -7.66 -5.87 13.62
C SER A 25 -8.22 -7.03 12.77
N GLY A 26 -9.50 -7.38 12.96
CA GLY A 26 -10.14 -8.45 12.21
C GLY A 26 -10.27 -8.18 10.72
N ASP A 27 -10.57 -6.93 10.34
CA ASP A 27 -10.69 -6.52 8.94
C ASP A 27 -9.31 -6.51 8.27
N VAL A 28 -8.29 -6.00 8.98
CA VAL A 28 -6.89 -6.00 8.52
C VAL A 28 -6.36 -7.43 8.31
N GLU A 29 -6.65 -8.35 9.23
CA GLU A 29 -6.28 -9.76 9.09
C GLU A 29 -6.97 -10.42 7.87
N ALA A 30 -8.25 -10.09 7.62
CA ALA A 30 -8.98 -10.62 6.46
C ALA A 30 -8.33 -10.21 5.14
N ILE A 31 -7.90 -8.94 5.01
CA ILE A 31 -7.16 -8.45 3.82
C ILE A 31 -5.90 -9.29 3.61
N GLY A 32 -5.10 -9.47 4.66
CA GLY A 32 -3.86 -10.24 4.58
C GLY A 32 -4.10 -11.71 4.19
N GLN A 33 -5.18 -12.32 4.66
CA GLN A 33 -5.56 -13.69 4.31
C GLN A 33 -6.07 -13.81 2.88
N GLU A 34 -6.89 -12.88 2.41
CA GLU A 34 -7.40 -12.86 1.04
C GLU A 34 -6.26 -12.72 0.04
N VAL A 35 -5.35 -11.76 0.26
CA VAL A 35 -4.17 -11.57 -0.59
C VAL A 35 -3.28 -12.81 -0.57
N ARG A 36 -3.07 -13.44 0.61
CA ARG A 36 -2.28 -14.68 0.72
C ARG A 36 -2.87 -15.83 -0.07
N ALA A 37 -4.19 -15.91 -0.19
CA ALA A 37 -4.87 -16.97 -0.91
C ALA A 37 -4.80 -16.82 -2.44
N LEU A 38 -4.33 -15.68 -2.95
CA LEU A 38 -4.27 -15.42 -4.39
C LEU A 38 -3.21 -16.29 -5.10
N PRO A 39 -3.52 -16.79 -6.31
CA PRO A 39 -2.54 -17.46 -7.15
C PRO A 39 -1.35 -16.55 -7.44
N GLY A 40 -0.14 -17.10 -7.32
CA GLY A 40 1.09 -16.34 -7.58
C GLY A 40 1.66 -15.62 -6.36
N VAL A 41 0.97 -15.64 -5.21
CA VAL A 41 1.53 -15.24 -3.91
C VAL A 41 2.22 -16.44 -3.26
N SER A 42 3.44 -16.24 -2.78
CA SER A 42 4.21 -17.25 -2.04
C SER A 42 4.17 -17.03 -0.53
N GLU A 43 4.21 -15.77 -0.10
CA GLU A 43 4.18 -15.39 1.31
C GLU A 43 3.54 -14.01 1.46
N THR A 44 2.94 -13.76 2.64
CA THR A 44 2.52 -12.44 3.08
C THR A 44 3.04 -12.17 4.49
N HIS A 45 3.38 -10.91 4.75
CA HIS A 45 3.76 -10.41 6.07
C HIS A 45 2.86 -9.22 6.41
N LEU A 46 2.10 -9.32 7.49
CA LEU A 46 1.14 -8.30 7.91
C LEU A 46 1.56 -7.76 9.27
N GLU A 47 1.72 -6.44 9.36
CA GLU A 47 1.87 -5.72 10.61
C GLU A 47 0.71 -4.74 10.77
N HIS A 48 0.11 -4.70 11.94
CA HIS A 48 -0.94 -3.76 12.30
C HIS A 48 -0.59 -3.11 13.62
N SER A 49 -0.75 -1.80 13.70
CA SER A 49 -0.62 -1.08 14.96
C SER A 49 -1.66 0.02 15.08
N GLU A 50 -2.31 0.06 16.24
CA GLU A 50 -3.27 1.10 16.60
C GLU A 50 -2.66 1.96 17.71
N SER A 51 -2.67 3.28 17.55
CA SER A 51 -2.11 4.20 18.53
C SER A 51 -3.05 5.36 18.82
N VAL A 52 -3.36 5.57 20.10
CA VAL A 52 -4.19 6.68 20.56
C VAL A 52 -3.54 8.01 20.17
N GLY A 53 -4.17 8.74 19.25
CA GLY A 53 -3.71 10.05 18.75
C GLY A 53 -2.83 10.01 17.50
N LEU A 54 -2.41 8.83 17.04
CA LEU A 54 -1.62 8.65 15.80
C LEU A 54 -2.38 7.87 14.70
N GLY A 55 -3.56 7.35 15.00
CA GLY A 55 -4.41 6.64 14.04
C GLY A 55 -4.07 5.16 13.91
N ASN A 56 -4.63 4.52 12.89
CA ASN A 56 -4.35 3.14 12.53
C ASN A 56 -3.19 3.07 11.54
N SER A 57 -2.40 2.01 11.61
CA SER A 57 -1.41 1.73 10.58
C SER A 57 -1.41 0.26 10.21
N MET A 58 -1.29 0.00 8.91
CA MET A 58 -1.22 -1.35 8.34
C MET A 58 -0.02 -1.43 7.40
N LYS A 59 0.77 -2.49 7.53
CA LYS A 59 1.80 -2.83 6.56
C LYS A 59 1.55 -4.22 6.03
N LEU A 60 1.35 -4.34 4.72
CA LEU A 60 1.21 -5.62 4.04
C LEU A 60 2.35 -5.79 3.05
N GLY A 61 3.27 -6.69 3.37
CA GLY A 61 4.27 -7.23 2.45
C GLY A 61 3.75 -8.47 1.75
N VAL A 62 3.96 -8.56 0.44
CA VAL A 62 3.59 -9.69 -0.41
C VAL A 62 4.82 -10.15 -1.18
N THR A 63 5.18 -11.41 -1.03
CA THR A 63 6.25 -12.04 -1.81
C THR A 63 5.63 -12.88 -2.92
N LEU A 64 5.94 -12.57 -4.17
CA LEU A 64 5.44 -13.29 -5.33
C LEU A 64 6.21 -14.58 -5.61
N ALA A 65 5.50 -15.59 -6.11
CA ALA A 65 6.09 -16.81 -6.63
C ALA A 65 6.84 -16.52 -7.95
N PRO A 66 7.94 -17.23 -8.25
CA PRO A 66 8.68 -17.03 -9.52
C PRO A 66 7.85 -17.28 -10.79
N SER A 67 6.77 -18.06 -10.68
CA SER A 67 5.86 -18.38 -11.79
C SER A 67 4.68 -17.41 -11.92
N VAL A 68 4.61 -16.36 -11.11
CA VAL A 68 3.51 -15.38 -11.13
C VAL A 68 3.33 -14.80 -12.54
N THR A 69 2.08 -14.62 -12.99
CA THR A 69 1.77 -13.94 -14.25
C THR A 69 1.54 -12.44 -14.03
N GLU A 70 1.57 -11.66 -15.10
CA GLU A 70 1.28 -10.23 -15.07
C GLU A 70 -0.15 -9.99 -14.55
N VAL A 71 -1.10 -10.79 -15.04
CA VAL A 71 -2.52 -10.76 -14.61
C VAL A 71 -2.65 -11.09 -13.12
N GLN A 72 -1.93 -12.10 -12.62
CA GLN A 72 -1.95 -12.45 -11.20
C GLN A 72 -1.38 -11.33 -10.32
N ALA A 73 -0.35 -10.61 -10.78
CA ALA A 73 0.14 -9.43 -10.08
C ALA A 73 -0.92 -8.31 -10.04
N GLY A 74 -1.64 -8.09 -11.14
CA GLY A 74 -2.78 -7.18 -11.19
C GLY A 74 -3.91 -7.58 -10.24
N ASP A 75 -4.26 -8.86 -10.16
CA ASP A 75 -5.30 -9.37 -9.26
C ASP A 75 -4.99 -9.12 -7.79
N ILE A 76 -3.71 -9.13 -7.39
CA ILE A 76 -3.28 -8.73 -6.03
C ILE A 76 -3.58 -7.25 -5.79
N GLY A 77 -3.24 -6.38 -6.74
CA GLY A 77 -3.55 -4.95 -6.67
C GLY A 77 -5.05 -4.69 -6.58
N ARG A 78 -5.84 -5.38 -7.40
CA ARG A 78 -7.31 -5.28 -7.38
C ARG A 78 -7.90 -5.72 -6.06
N THR A 79 -7.43 -6.84 -5.52
CA THR A 79 -7.90 -7.38 -4.24
C THR A 79 -7.59 -6.42 -3.11
N PHE A 80 -6.35 -5.91 -3.05
CA PHE A 80 -5.96 -4.92 -2.06
C PHE A 80 -6.78 -3.62 -2.18
N ALA A 81 -6.93 -3.08 -3.40
CA ALA A 81 -7.67 -1.85 -3.64
C ALA A 81 -9.17 -1.96 -3.31
N ALA A 82 -9.76 -3.15 -3.42
CA ALA A 82 -11.16 -3.38 -3.06
C ALA A 82 -11.45 -3.09 -1.58
N HIS A 83 -10.48 -3.35 -0.71
CA HIS A 83 -10.56 -3.07 0.74
C HIS A 83 -10.25 -1.62 1.09
N PHE A 84 -9.72 -0.85 0.14
CA PHE A 84 -9.37 0.55 0.35
C PHE A 84 -10.53 1.53 0.09
N ASN A 85 -11.58 1.05 -0.58
CA ASN A 85 -12.77 1.84 -0.94
C ASN A 85 -13.91 1.77 0.09
N GLY A 86 -13.71 1.07 1.22
CA GLY A 86 -14.70 0.88 2.27
C GLY A 86 -14.24 1.46 3.60
N GLU A 87 -15.17 1.86 4.44
CA GLU A 87 -15.02 2.49 5.76
C GLU A 87 -14.31 1.59 6.81
N ASP A 88 -13.61 0.55 6.36
CA ASP A 88 -13.21 -0.64 7.11
C ASP A 88 -11.90 -0.46 7.89
N LEU A 89 -11.08 0.55 7.55
CA LEU A 89 -9.74 0.74 8.12
C LEU A 89 -9.56 2.01 8.99
N GLY A 90 -10.55 2.92 9.03
CA GLY A 90 -10.48 4.20 9.74
C GLY A 90 -9.71 5.29 8.96
N ASP A 91 -8.89 6.10 9.65
CA ASP A 91 -7.87 6.98 9.03
C ASP A 91 -6.50 6.27 9.06
N PRO A 92 -6.23 5.27 8.19
CA PRO A 92 -5.01 4.50 8.28
C PRO A 92 -3.85 5.12 7.51
N VAL A 93 -2.64 4.93 8.04
CA VAL A 93 -1.40 4.92 7.26
C VAL A 93 -1.17 3.51 6.75
N VAL A 94 -1.16 3.31 5.44
CA VAL A 94 -1.05 1.99 4.82
C VAL A 94 0.17 1.88 3.93
N ASP A 95 1.04 0.94 4.28
CA ASP A 95 2.15 0.49 3.44
C ASP A 95 1.79 -0.83 2.78
N PHE A 96 1.77 -0.86 1.45
CA PHE A 96 1.60 -2.08 0.66
C PHE A 96 2.84 -2.31 -0.18
N THR A 97 3.50 -3.44 -0.02
CA THR A 97 4.74 -3.74 -0.75
C THR A 97 4.68 -5.11 -1.40
N VAL A 98 5.01 -5.16 -2.68
CA VAL A 98 5.09 -6.39 -3.49
C VAL A 98 6.53 -6.63 -3.90
N HIS A 99 7.06 -7.79 -3.51
CA HIS A 99 8.41 -8.24 -3.84
C HIS A 99 8.37 -9.37 -4.88
N TYR A 100 9.22 -9.28 -5.90
CA TYR A 100 9.50 -10.36 -6.83
C TYR A 100 10.96 -10.82 -6.68
N PRO A 101 11.21 -11.90 -5.91
CA PRO A 101 12.55 -12.33 -5.53
C PRO A 101 13.52 -12.61 -6.69
N PRO A 102 13.10 -13.23 -7.83
CA PRO A 102 14.05 -13.60 -8.88
C PRO A 102 14.90 -12.45 -9.45
N SER A 103 14.43 -11.21 -9.33
CA SER A 103 15.15 -10.02 -9.76
C SER A 103 15.24 -8.94 -8.67
N GLU A 104 14.98 -9.29 -7.41
CA GLU A 104 14.95 -8.33 -6.28
C GLU A 104 14.12 -7.07 -6.59
N SER A 105 13.06 -7.24 -7.38
CA SER A 105 12.22 -6.13 -7.82
C SER A 105 11.14 -5.86 -6.79
N VAL A 106 10.81 -4.59 -6.59
CA VAL A 106 9.87 -4.16 -5.56
C VAL A 106 8.90 -3.11 -6.10
N ALA A 107 7.64 -3.20 -5.69
CA ALA A 107 6.64 -2.17 -5.85
C ALA A 107 6.09 -1.81 -4.47
N SER A 108 6.29 -0.58 -4.02
CA SER A 108 5.86 -0.09 -2.72
C SER A 108 4.88 1.06 -2.89
N PHE A 109 3.78 0.99 -2.17
CA PHE A 109 2.70 1.96 -2.19
C PHE A 109 2.44 2.40 -0.76
N HIS A 110 2.51 3.71 -0.54
CA HIS A 110 2.24 4.35 0.72
C HIS A 110 0.99 5.21 0.58
N PHE A 111 -0.01 4.96 1.41
CA PHE A 111 -1.27 5.69 1.42
C PHE A 111 -1.51 6.26 2.81
N GLU A 112 -1.61 7.59 2.91
CA GLU A 112 -2.11 8.26 4.09
C GLU A 112 -3.55 8.69 3.81
N ALA A 113 -4.50 7.97 4.40
CA ALA A 113 -5.91 8.33 4.32
C ALA A 113 -6.20 9.47 5.31
N GLU A 114 -6.40 10.69 4.80
CA GLU A 114 -7.00 11.77 5.57
C GLU A 114 -8.54 11.72 5.44
N HIS A 115 -9.26 12.01 6.52
CA HIS A 115 -10.72 12.08 6.58
C HIS A 115 -11.37 12.62 5.29
N ASN A 116 -12.24 11.82 4.66
CA ASN A 116 -13.09 12.18 3.51
C ASN A 116 -12.37 12.52 2.20
N LEU A 117 -11.11 12.11 2.01
CA LEU A 117 -10.44 12.24 0.73
C LEU A 117 -10.40 10.89 0.01
N PRO A 118 -10.96 10.78 -1.21
CA PRO A 118 -10.84 9.56 -1.98
C PRO A 118 -9.37 9.33 -2.29
N THR A 119 -8.86 8.19 -1.87
CA THR A 119 -7.54 7.67 -2.21
C THR A 119 -7.60 7.10 -3.62
N ASN A 120 -7.69 8.00 -4.61
CA ASN A 120 -7.74 7.66 -6.03
C ASN A 120 -6.50 6.84 -6.46
N GLY A 121 -5.41 6.85 -5.69
CA GLY A 121 -4.20 6.09 -5.95
C GLY A 121 -4.35 4.57 -5.93
N ALA A 122 -5.42 4.05 -5.31
CA ALA A 122 -5.72 2.61 -5.33
C ALA A 122 -6.52 2.18 -6.57
N ALA A 123 -7.15 3.12 -7.30
CA ALA A 123 -8.06 2.80 -8.40
C ALA A 123 -7.36 2.10 -9.59
N ASP A 124 -6.09 2.43 -9.83
CA ASP A 124 -5.30 1.87 -10.93
C ASP A 124 -4.25 0.85 -10.44
N LEU A 125 -4.37 0.37 -9.20
CA LEU A 125 -3.33 -0.46 -8.57
C LEU A 125 -3.13 -1.80 -9.32
N ASP A 126 -4.20 -2.35 -9.89
CA ASP A 126 -4.13 -3.57 -10.70
C ASP A 126 -3.40 -3.34 -12.02
N GLU A 127 -3.77 -2.30 -12.78
CA GLU A 127 -3.07 -1.93 -14.02
C GLU A 127 -1.58 -1.61 -13.77
N ARG A 128 -1.26 -0.92 -12.67
CA ARG A 128 0.11 -0.59 -12.30
C ARG A 128 0.93 -1.83 -11.95
N LEU A 129 0.39 -2.76 -11.16
CA LEU A 129 1.09 -3.99 -10.83
C LEU A 129 1.23 -4.93 -12.03
N GLU A 130 0.25 -4.98 -12.92
CA GLU A 130 0.37 -5.71 -14.19
C GLU A 130 1.51 -5.14 -15.03
N ALA A 131 1.54 -3.81 -15.21
CA ALA A 131 2.59 -3.12 -15.97
C ALA A 131 3.98 -3.28 -15.34
N TRP A 132 4.07 -3.14 -14.02
CA TRP A 132 5.31 -3.37 -13.27
C TRP A 132 5.80 -4.81 -13.47
N MET A 133 4.94 -5.82 -13.33
CA MET A 133 5.31 -7.22 -13.49
C MET A 133 5.76 -7.52 -14.94
N LYS A 134 5.09 -6.92 -15.93
CA LYS A 134 5.47 -7.04 -17.33
C LYS A 134 6.85 -6.42 -17.61
N MET A 135 7.18 -5.28 -17.01
CA MET A 135 8.53 -4.71 -17.07
C MET A 135 9.57 -5.60 -16.39
N VAL A 136 9.28 -6.09 -15.18
CA VAL A 136 10.17 -6.97 -14.40
C VAL A 136 10.57 -8.21 -15.21
N LYS A 137 9.65 -8.76 -15.99
CA LYS A 137 9.90 -9.92 -16.86
C LYS A 137 10.53 -9.58 -18.21
N SER A 138 10.72 -8.31 -18.53
CA SER A 138 11.38 -7.92 -19.77
C SER A 138 12.82 -8.45 -19.82
N PRO A 139 13.26 -9.06 -20.93
CA PRO A 139 14.62 -9.59 -21.06
C PRO A 139 15.70 -8.50 -20.98
N THR A 140 15.36 -7.23 -21.21
CA THR A 140 16.30 -6.10 -21.11
C THR A 140 16.40 -5.52 -19.69
N VAL A 141 15.52 -5.90 -18.77
CA VAL A 141 15.41 -5.34 -17.42
C VAL A 141 16.00 -6.26 -16.38
N GLN A 142 16.98 -5.77 -15.62
CA GLN A 142 17.59 -6.49 -14.50
C GLN A 142 16.71 -6.44 -13.25
N SER A 143 16.19 -5.26 -12.88
CA SER A 143 15.26 -5.08 -11.76
C SER A 143 14.44 -3.81 -11.94
N VAL A 144 13.29 -3.76 -11.26
CA VAL A 144 12.41 -2.58 -11.21
C VAL A 144 12.07 -2.27 -9.77
N SER A 145 12.28 -1.02 -9.36
CA SER A 145 11.76 -0.46 -8.12
C SER A 145 10.70 0.59 -8.46
N MET A 146 9.49 0.42 -7.94
CA MET A 146 8.40 1.38 -8.06
C MET A 146 8.01 1.84 -6.67
N TYR A 147 7.92 3.15 -6.46
CA TYR A 147 7.49 3.75 -5.20
C TYR A 147 6.38 4.76 -5.48
N GLN A 148 5.25 4.60 -4.81
CA GLN A 148 4.14 5.55 -4.86
C GLN A 148 3.85 6.06 -3.46
N THR A 149 3.73 7.37 -3.31
CA THR A 149 3.20 8.01 -2.10
C THR A 149 1.94 8.78 -2.46
N GLU A 150 0.88 8.54 -1.71
CA GLU A 150 -0.33 9.32 -1.72
C GLU A 150 -0.62 9.83 -0.31
N SER A 151 -0.70 11.14 -0.15
CA SER A 151 -1.05 11.79 1.12
C SER A 151 -1.99 12.95 0.86
N GLY A 152 -3.22 12.83 1.38
CA GLY A 152 -4.30 13.78 1.16
C GLY A 152 -4.58 14.05 -0.33
N SER A 153 -5.01 15.27 -0.65
CA SER A 153 -5.43 15.65 -2.01
C SER A 153 -4.34 16.29 -2.88
N THR A 154 -3.13 16.48 -2.34
CA THR A 154 -2.12 17.35 -2.98
C THR A 154 -0.77 16.70 -3.21
N LYS A 155 -0.48 15.57 -2.55
CA LYS A 155 0.78 14.86 -2.72
C LYS A 155 0.53 13.48 -3.33
N HIS A 156 0.74 13.39 -4.64
CA HIS A 156 0.84 12.13 -5.36
C HIS A 156 2.22 12.10 -6.03
N GLU A 157 3.08 11.18 -5.60
CA GLU A 157 4.41 10.97 -6.14
C GLU A 157 4.52 9.53 -6.61
N LEU A 158 4.93 9.35 -7.86
CA LEU A 158 5.27 8.04 -8.42
C LEU A 158 6.71 8.12 -8.93
N SER A 159 7.59 7.31 -8.37
CA SER A 159 8.98 7.20 -8.81
C SER A 159 9.27 5.77 -9.25
N ILE A 160 9.93 5.66 -10.39
CA ILE A 160 10.24 4.38 -11.05
C ILE A 160 11.72 4.35 -11.37
N THR A 161 12.40 3.35 -10.82
CA THR A 161 13.79 3.07 -11.09
C THR A 161 13.89 1.75 -11.84
N VAL A 162 14.42 1.79 -13.05
CA VAL A 162 14.64 0.62 -13.89
C VAL A 162 16.13 0.37 -14.06
N GLN A 163 16.59 -0.71 -13.45
CA GLN A 163 17.93 -1.22 -13.68
C GLN A 163 17.93 -2.05 -14.96
N MET A 164 18.65 -1.61 -15.98
CA MET A 164 18.76 -2.37 -17.23
C MET A 164 19.91 -3.38 -17.17
N ARG A 165 19.72 -4.51 -17.87
CA ARG A 165 20.84 -5.36 -18.29
C ARG A 165 21.72 -4.58 -19.30
N PRO A 166 23.00 -4.97 -19.50
CA PRO A 166 23.83 -4.34 -20.53
C PRO A 166 23.15 -4.40 -21.91
N GLY A 167 22.99 -3.24 -22.55
CA GLY A 167 22.20 -3.07 -23.77
C GLY A 167 22.39 -1.68 -24.39
N THR A 168 21.49 -1.28 -25.28
CA THR A 168 21.56 0.01 -25.98
C THR A 168 20.69 1.08 -25.31
N PRO A 169 21.04 2.37 -25.40
CA PRO A 169 20.18 3.46 -24.91
C PRO A 169 18.80 3.55 -25.59
N ASP A 170 18.63 2.94 -26.78
CA ASP A 170 17.35 2.98 -27.50
C ASP A 170 16.35 1.98 -26.93
N GLU A 171 16.82 0.82 -26.43
CA GLU A 171 16.00 -0.15 -25.69
C GLU A 171 15.39 0.47 -24.42
N ALA A 172 16.14 1.37 -23.75
CA ALA A 172 15.67 2.11 -22.58
C ALA A 172 14.46 3.01 -22.91
N ARG A 173 14.55 3.72 -24.04
CA ARG A 173 13.50 4.64 -24.50
C ARG A 173 12.29 3.89 -25.03
N GLU A 174 12.51 2.76 -25.69
CA GLU A 174 11.44 1.87 -26.12
C GLU A 174 10.67 1.34 -24.92
N LEU A 175 11.37 0.86 -23.90
CA LEU A 175 10.76 0.43 -22.64
C LEU A 175 9.86 1.53 -22.07
N GLN A 176 10.35 2.76 -21.93
CA GLN A 176 9.53 3.85 -21.38
C GLN A 176 8.25 4.12 -22.19
N ARG A 177 8.27 3.92 -23.52
CA ARG A 177 7.09 4.11 -24.38
C ARG A 177 6.09 2.97 -24.27
N ASP A 178 6.54 1.76 -23.96
CA ASP A 178 5.70 0.55 -23.93
C ASP A 178 4.80 0.46 -22.68
N TYR A 179 5.09 1.26 -21.63
CA TYR A 179 4.34 1.25 -20.36
C TYR A 179 3.73 2.62 -20.03
N PRO A 180 2.74 3.09 -20.82
CA PRO A 180 2.15 4.42 -20.67
C PRO A 180 1.44 4.64 -19.32
N VAL A 181 0.87 3.59 -18.71
CA VAL A 181 0.24 3.70 -17.37
C VAL A 181 1.25 4.12 -16.29
N LEU A 182 2.54 3.86 -16.53
CA LEU A 182 3.65 4.20 -15.66
C LEU A 182 4.40 5.46 -16.11
N ALA A 183 4.07 6.03 -17.27
CA ALA A 183 4.77 7.18 -17.85
C ALA A 183 4.58 8.49 -17.05
N GLN A 184 3.63 8.51 -16.11
CA GLN A 184 3.31 9.65 -15.27
C GLN A 184 4.28 9.85 -14.11
N GLY A 185 5.09 8.83 -13.80
CA GLY A 185 6.10 8.90 -12.74
C GLY A 185 7.44 9.47 -13.22
N ASP A 186 8.34 9.72 -12.27
CA ASP A 186 9.73 10.06 -12.54
C ASP A 186 10.54 8.78 -12.83
N TRP A 187 11.29 8.75 -13.95
CA TRP A 187 12.04 7.57 -14.39
C TRP A 187 13.55 7.74 -14.25
N CYS A 188 14.21 6.79 -13.58
CA CYS A 188 15.65 6.54 -13.71
C CYS A 188 15.89 5.28 -14.54
N ILE A 189 16.48 5.42 -15.73
CA ILE A 189 16.88 4.28 -16.58
C ILE A 189 18.36 4.37 -16.88
N LYS A 190 19.16 3.44 -16.34
CA LYS A 190 20.62 3.41 -16.57
C LYS A 190 21.17 1.98 -16.67
N PRO A 191 22.20 1.76 -17.50
CA PRO A 191 23.09 0.61 -17.36
C PRO A 191 23.93 0.78 -16.07
N GLY A 192 23.81 -0.13 -15.10
CA GLY A 192 24.40 0.00 -13.76
C GLY A 192 23.54 0.82 -12.77
N TYR A 193 23.98 0.90 -11.51
CA TYR A 193 23.17 1.34 -10.35
C TYR A 193 22.47 2.69 -10.55
N CYS A 194 21.13 2.67 -10.55
CA CYS A 194 20.30 3.81 -10.15
C CYS A 194 20.14 3.75 -8.61
N PRO A 195 20.41 4.83 -7.87
CA PRO A 195 20.01 4.89 -6.47
C PRO A 195 18.48 4.70 -6.38
N PRO A 196 17.97 3.96 -5.39
CA PRO A 196 16.54 3.93 -5.12
C PRO A 196 16.06 5.36 -4.82
N ALA A 197 14.84 5.65 -5.25
CA ALA A 197 14.13 6.88 -4.91
C ALA A 197 13.90 6.97 -3.40
#